data_AF-A0A7Y2HBN3-F1
#
_entry.id   AF-A0A7Y2HBN3-F1
#
_cell.length_a   1.000
_cell.length_b   1.000
_cell.length_c   1.000
_cell.angle_alpha   90.00
_cell.angle_beta   90.00
_cell.angle_gamma   90.00
#
_symmetry.space_group_name_H-M   'P 1'
#
loop_
_entity.id
_entity.type
_entity.pdbx_description
1 polymer ?
#
loop_
_entity_poly.entity_id
_entity_poly.type
_entity_poly.pdbx_seq_one_letter_code
_entity_poly.pdbx_strand_id
1 'polypeptide(L)' 'MAKVKGAIVVDTERCKGCEVCIDSCPTDVISMTDNVNGKGYHYAYM' A
#
# COMPACT_ATOMS: atom_id res chain seq x y z
N MET A 1 -15.07 2.05 -11.97
CA MET A 1 -14.05 3.09 -12.20
C MET A 1 -14.15 4.15 -11.11
N ALA A 2 -13.03 4.51 -10.48
CA ALA A 2 -13.01 5.41 -9.33
C ALA A 2 -13.50 6.82 -9.71
N LYS A 3 -14.45 7.37 -8.94
CA LYS A 3 -15.08 8.68 -9.20
C LYS A 3 -14.25 9.87 -8.68
N VAL A 4 -13.15 9.61 -7.97
CA VAL A 4 -12.37 10.61 -7.24
C VAL A 4 -10.96 10.68 -7.81
N LYS A 5 -10.43 11.91 -7.99
CA LYS A 5 -9.03 12.16 -8.33
C LYS A 5 -8.24 12.40 -7.06
N GLY A 6 -7.17 11.65 -6.86
CA GLY A 6 -6.28 11.72 -5.72
C GLY A 6 -5.08 10.78 -5.89
N ALA A 7 -4.15 10.84 -4.94
CA ALA A 7 -3.02 9.92 -4.88
C ALA A 7 -3.05 9.17 -3.54
N ILE A 8 -2.60 7.91 -3.57
CA ILE A 8 -2.37 7.13 -2.37
C ILE A 8 -0.96 7.47 -1.88
N VAL A 9 -0.81 7.72 -0.58
CA VAL A 9 0.49 7.93 0.06
C VAL A 9 0.64 6.88 1.15
N VAL A 10 1.69 6.07 1.05
CA VAL A 10 2.02 5.08 2.07
C VAL A 10 3.16 5.64 2.90
N ASP A 11 2.91 5.86 4.20
CA ASP A 11 3.99 6.05 5.16
C ASP A 11 4.70 4.71 5.38
N THR A 12 5.88 4.58 4.80
CA THR A 12 6.68 3.34 4.80
C THR A 12 6.99 2.86 6.22
N GLU A 13 7.32 3.76 7.15
CA GLU A 13 7.68 3.40 8.52
C GLU A 13 6.47 3.02 9.40
N ARG A 14 5.27 3.44 9.01
CA ARG A 14 4.03 3.07 9.68
C ARG A 14 3.31 1.88 9.05
N CYS A 15 3.61 1.56 7.79
CA CYS A 15 3.05 0.40 7.12
C CYS A 15 3.46 -0.89 7.84
N LYS A 16 2.50 -1.79 8.03
CA LYS A 16 2.70 -3.08 8.72
C LYS A 16 2.60 -4.28 7.78
N GLY A 17 2.43 -4.05 6.47
CA GLY A 17 2.24 -5.11 5.49
C GLY A 17 1.02 -6.00 5.76
N CYS A 18 -0.10 -5.43 6.22
CA CYS A 18 -1.32 -6.20 6.52
C CYS A 18 -2.20 -6.49 5.29
N GLU A 19 -1.84 -5.95 4.13
CA GLU A 19 -2.49 -6.17 2.82
C GLU A 19 -3.97 -5.76 2.70
N VAL A 20 -4.63 -5.31 3.77
CA VAL A 20 -6.04 -4.87 3.76
C VAL A 20 -6.32 -3.79 2.69
N CYS A 21 -5.35 -2.92 2.42
CA CYS A 21 -5.51 -1.88 1.40
C CYS A 21 -5.53 -2.45 -0.03
N ILE A 22 -4.84 -3.56 -0.29
CA ILE A 22 -4.81 -4.24 -1.60
C ILE A 22 -6.21 -4.78 -1.89
N ASP A 23 -6.77 -5.59 -0.98
CA ASP A 23 -8.11 -6.16 -1.12
C ASP A 23 -9.20 -5.09 -1.23
N SER A 24 -9.01 -3.96 -0.56
CA SER A 24 -9.97 -2.85 -0.56
C SER A 24 -9.87 -1.96 -1.79
N CYS A 25 -8.82 -2.07 -2.59
CA CYS A 25 -8.56 -1.15 -3.69
C CYS A 25 -9.48 -1.50 -4.89
N PRO A 26 -10.46 -0.66 -5.26
CA PRO A 26 -11.40 -0.98 -6.34
C PRO A 26 -10.77 -0.88 -7.74
N THR A 27 -9.49 -0.54 -7.82
CA THR A 27 -8.74 -0.37 -9.06
C THR A 27 -7.52 -1.27 -9.14
N ASP A 28 -7.26 -2.09 -8.11
CA ASP A 28 -6.16 -3.06 -8.08
C ASP A 28 -4.78 -2.45 -8.38
N VAL A 29 -4.50 -1.24 -7.85
CA VAL A 29 -3.26 -0.47 -8.12
C VAL A 29 -2.26 -0.48 -6.96
N ILE A 30 -2.42 -1.36 -5.98
CA ILE A 30 -1.54 -1.43 -4.80
C ILE A 30 -0.86 -2.80 -4.79
N SER A 31 0.43 -2.85 -4.49
CA SER A 31 1.25 -4.06 -4.41
C SER A 31 2.21 -4.02 -3.21
N MET A 32 2.79 -5.16 -2.84
CA MET A 32 3.78 -5.27 -1.76
C MET A 32 5.20 -5.28 -2.32
N THR A 33 6.09 -4.47 -1.75
CA THR A 33 7.51 -4.45 -2.14
C THR A 33 8.29 -5.60 -1.52
N ASP A 34 9.34 -6.05 -2.21
CA ASP A 34 10.31 -7.00 -1.66
C ASP A 34 11.25 -6.37 -0.61
N ASN A 35 11.29 -5.03 -0.50
CA ASN A 35 12.05 -4.34 0.54
C ASN A 35 11.31 -4.34 1.88
N VAL A 36 12.03 -4.08 2.97
CA VAL A 36 11.45 -3.91 4.31
C VAL A 36 11.73 -2.53 4.88
N ASN A 37 10.82 -2.02 5.72
CA ASN A 37 11.01 -0.79 6.47
C ASN A 37 11.90 -0.99 7.72
N GLY A 38 12.09 0.06 8.53
CA GLY A 38 12.89 0.01 9.76
C GLY A 38 12.40 -0.98 10.83
N LYS A 39 11.22 -1.60 10.65
CA LYS A 39 10.64 -2.60 11.54
C LYS A 39 10.57 -3.99 10.93
N GLY A 40 11.11 -4.18 9.72
CA GLY A 40 11.14 -5.47 9.04
C GLY A 40 9.86 -5.85 8.30
N TYR A 41 8.92 -4.92 8.08
CA TYR A 41 7.72 -5.19 7.28
C TYR A 41 7.95 -4.87 5.81
N HIS A 42 7.57 -5.79 4.93
CA HIS A 42 7.27 -5.46 3.54
C HIS A 42 6.15 -4.41 3.53
N TYR A 43 6.37 -3.30 2.84
CA TYR A 43 5.42 -2.19 2.80
C TYR A 43 4.69 -2.13 1.45
N ALA A 44 3.49 -1.56 1.48
CA ALA A 44 2.70 -1.35 0.29
C ALA A 44 3.27 -0.22 -0.57
N TYR A 45 3.17 -0.37 -1.89
CA TYR A 45 3.47 0.63 -2.91
C TYR A 45 2.41 0.55 -4.03
N MET A 46 2.47 1.48 -4.98
CA MET A 46 1.62 1.47 -6.18
C MET A 46 2.48 1.18 -7.41
#